data_AF-A0A3R7S3T5-F1
#
_entry.id   AF-A0A3R7S3T5-F1
#
_cell.length_a   1.000
_cell.length_b   1.000
_cell.length_c   1.000
_cell.angle_alpha   90.00
_cell.angle_beta   90.00
_cell.angle_gamma   90.00
#
_symmetry.space_group_name_H-M   'P 1'
#
loop_
_entity.id
_entity.type
_entity.pdbx_description
1 polymer ?
#
loop_
_entity_poly.entity_id
_entity_poly.type
_entity_poly.pdbx_seq_one_letter_code
_entity_poly.pdbx_strand_id
1 'polypeptide(L)'
;MKVRKTKNTKAKKTKGKSEEPMVKVLNMNVNPDNPRNGFFELDWNDEFVNMLKQHGYQGESQEEIVDRWFQTLCRTIGNEQGVDSVASGYVQINRTPDGKTEVS
;
A
#
# COMPACT_ATOMS: atom_id res chain seq x y z
N MET A 1 -17.67 -38.81 10.65
CA MET A 1 -16.81 -38.14 9.65
C MET A 1 -17.19 -36.67 9.57
N LYS A 2 -16.26 -35.74 9.85
CA LYS A 2 -16.54 -34.30 9.95
C LYS A 2 -16.14 -33.62 8.64
N VAL A 3 -17.14 -33.29 7.82
CA VAL A 3 -16.94 -32.66 6.49
C VAL A 3 -16.46 -31.21 6.71
N ARG A 4 -15.21 -30.93 6.33
CA ARG A 4 -14.63 -29.58 6.35
C ARG A 4 -15.22 -28.79 5.18
N LYS A 5 -16.03 -27.76 5.48
CA LYS A 5 -16.49 -26.79 4.47
C LYS A 5 -15.32 -25.91 4.05
N THR A 6 -14.73 -26.18 2.91
CA THR A 6 -13.77 -25.30 2.24
C THR A 6 -14.50 -24.03 1.84
N LYS A 7 -14.22 -22.91 2.53
CA LYS A 7 -14.78 -21.59 2.22
C LYS A 7 -14.09 -21.11 0.94
N ASN A 8 -14.68 -21.45 -0.19
CA ASN A 8 -14.26 -20.97 -1.50
C ASN A 8 -14.58 -19.47 -1.55
N THR A 9 -13.60 -18.62 -1.16
CA THR A 9 -13.66 -17.18 -1.36
C THR A 9 -13.63 -16.93 -2.86
N LYS A 10 -14.82 -16.97 -3.48
CA LYS A 10 -15.07 -16.35 -4.77
C LYS A 10 -14.69 -14.88 -4.62
N ALA A 11 -13.47 -14.54 -5.01
CA ALA A 11 -13.07 -13.17 -5.33
C ALA A 11 -14.11 -12.66 -6.31
N LYS A 12 -15.00 -11.82 -5.81
CA LYS A 12 -16.11 -11.24 -6.55
C LYS A 12 -15.47 -10.30 -7.56
N LYS A 13 -15.20 -10.80 -8.77
CA LYS A 13 -14.86 -9.98 -9.93
C LYS A 13 -16.06 -9.10 -10.23
N THR A 14 -16.15 -7.96 -9.56
CA THR A 14 -17.03 -6.87 -9.96
C THR A 14 -16.46 -6.30 -11.25
N LYS A 15 -16.97 -6.81 -12.36
CA LYS A 15 -16.92 -6.20 -13.69
C LYS A 15 -17.73 -4.89 -13.63
N GLY A 16 -17.19 -3.88 -12.96
CA GLY A 16 -17.62 -2.49 -13.04
C GLY A 16 -16.67 -1.75 -13.99
N LYS A 17 -17.05 -0.57 -14.49
CA LYS A 17 -16.16 0.35 -15.24
C LYS A 17 -14.75 0.31 -14.66
N SER A 18 -13.71 0.28 -15.51
CA SER A 18 -12.33 0.42 -15.07
C SER A 18 -12.27 1.68 -14.20
N GLU A 19 -12.22 1.51 -12.89
CA GLU A 19 -12.01 2.62 -11.97
C GLU A 19 -10.61 3.14 -12.25
N GLU A 20 -10.44 4.46 -12.26
CA GLU A 20 -9.11 5.05 -12.42
C GLU A 20 -8.16 4.53 -11.32
N PRO A 21 -6.86 4.38 -11.61
CA PRO A 21 -5.85 4.04 -10.60
C PRO A 21 -5.99 4.95 -9.36
N MET A 22 -6.27 4.36 -8.20
CA MET A 22 -6.48 5.10 -6.95
C MET A 22 -5.55 4.59 -5.86
N VAL A 23 -4.88 5.52 -5.18
CA VAL A 23 -4.17 5.32 -3.92
C VAL A 23 -4.52 6.45 -2.95
N LYS A 24 -4.71 6.12 -1.67
CA LYS A 24 -5.05 7.07 -0.60
C LYS A 24 -4.26 6.76 0.66
N VAL A 25 -3.87 7.79 1.39
CA VAL A 25 -3.35 7.66 2.76
C VAL A 25 -4.55 7.64 3.70
N LEU A 26 -4.73 6.54 4.43
CA LEU A 26 -5.76 6.41 5.46
C LEU A 26 -5.28 7.00 6.78
N ASN A 27 -4.05 6.68 7.16
CA ASN A 27 -3.46 7.11 8.42
C ASN A 27 -1.96 7.31 8.27
N MET A 28 -1.41 8.20 9.08
CA MET A 28 0.01 8.45 9.19
C MET A 28 0.32 8.69 10.65
N ASN A 29 1.36 8.04 11.15
CA ASN A 29 1.87 8.31 12.49
C ASN A 29 3.39 8.43 12.45
N VAL A 30 3.90 9.30 13.32
CA VAL A 30 5.32 9.53 13.53
C VAL A 30 5.56 9.35 15.02
N ASN A 31 6.57 8.56 15.37
CA ASN A 31 6.95 8.38 16.76
C ASN A 31 7.49 9.73 17.29
N PRO A 32 6.87 10.31 18.34
CA PRO A 32 7.27 11.62 18.86
C PRO A 32 8.67 11.61 19.47
N ASP A 33 9.13 10.47 20.02
CA ASP A 33 10.47 10.33 20.62
C ASP A 33 11.56 10.10 19.57
N ASN A 34 11.19 9.56 18.41
CA ASN A 34 12.09 9.41 17.27
C ASN A 34 11.32 9.63 15.96
N PRO A 35 11.30 10.86 15.43
CA PRO A 35 10.51 11.20 14.25
C PRO A 35 10.98 10.53 12.96
N ARG A 36 12.10 9.80 13.00
CA ARG A 36 12.51 8.91 11.89
C ARG A 36 11.73 7.61 11.84
N ASN A 37 11.02 7.26 12.91
CA ASN A 37 10.21 6.06 12.99
C ASN A 37 8.74 6.45 12.84
N GLY A 38 8.02 5.77 11.95
CA GLY A 38 6.61 6.05 11.70
C GLY A 38 5.99 4.99 10.81
N PHE A 39 4.73 5.20 10.43
CA PHE A 39 4.06 4.34 9.46
C PHE A 39 3.07 5.14 8.62
N PHE A 40 2.79 4.58 7.44
CA PHE A 40 1.71 5.03 6.57
C PHE A 40 0.77 3.85 6.34
N GLU A 41 -0.52 4.06 6.57
CA GLU A 41 -1.55 3.14 6.16
C GLU A 41 -2.11 3.62 4.83
N LEU A 42 -2.01 2.78 3.81
CA LEU A 42 -2.41 3.09 2.46
C LEU A 42 -3.59 2.20 2.07
N ASP A 43 -4.53 2.78 1.33
CA ASP A 43 -5.61 2.07 0.63
C ASP A 43 -5.48 2.29 -0.87
N TRP A 44 -5.68 1.24 -1.65
CA TRP A 44 -5.53 1.28 -3.10
C TRP A 44 -6.47 0.30 -3.78
N ASN A 45 -6.79 0.57 -5.05
CA ASN A 45 -7.55 -0.35 -5.88
C ASN A 45 -6.64 -1.26 -6.74
N ASP A 46 -7.22 -2.32 -7.31
CA ASP A 46 -6.47 -3.25 -8.17
C ASP A 46 -5.90 -2.56 -9.42
N GLU A 47 -6.55 -1.51 -9.92
CA GLU A 47 -6.10 -0.78 -11.11
C GLU A 47 -4.81 0.00 -10.85
N PHE A 48 -4.65 0.56 -9.65
CA PHE A 48 -3.40 1.15 -9.22
C PHE A 48 -2.24 0.14 -9.25
N VAL A 49 -2.46 -1.07 -8.73
CA VAL A 49 -1.43 -2.12 -8.75
C VAL A 49 -1.12 -2.57 -10.19
N ASN A 50 -2.13 -2.65 -11.06
CA ASN A 50 -1.91 -2.96 -12.48
C ASN A 50 -1.06 -1.89 -13.17
N MET A 51 -1.36 -0.60 -12.91
CA MET A 51 -0.56 0.52 -13.42
C MET A 51 0.89 0.42 -12.95
N LEU A 52 1.14 0.12 -11.66
CA LEU A 52 2.50 -0.06 -11.15
C LEU A 52 3.24 -1.20 -11.86
N LYS A 53 2.58 -2.35 -12.09
CA LYS A 53 3.17 -3.48 -12.83
C LYS A 53 3.53 -3.10 -14.27
N GLN A 54 2.66 -2.35 -14.96
CA GLN A 54 2.92 -1.87 -16.32
C GLN A 54 4.14 -0.93 -16.38
N HIS A 55 4.43 -0.22 -15.28
CA HIS A 55 5.59 0.65 -15.15
C HIS A 55 6.82 -0.05 -14.53
N GLY A 56 6.81 -1.38 -14.44
CA GLY A 56 7.99 -2.17 -14.08
C GLY A 56 8.13 -2.53 -12.60
N TYR A 57 7.16 -2.17 -11.74
CA TYR A 57 7.17 -2.64 -10.35
C TYR A 57 6.73 -4.11 -10.28
N GLN A 58 7.56 -4.94 -9.67
CA GLN A 58 7.34 -6.39 -9.52
C GLN A 58 7.40 -6.81 -8.05
N GLY A 59 6.67 -7.86 -7.70
CA GLY A 59 6.62 -8.43 -6.35
C GLY A 59 5.70 -9.64 -6.30
N GLU A 60 5.82 -10.42 -5.23
CA GLU A 60 5.01 -11.64 -4.99
C GLU A 60 3.59 -11.30 -4.53
N SER A 61 3.39 -10.12 -3.94
CA SER A 61 2.10 -9.62 -3.47
C SER A 61 1.81 -8.20 -3.97
N GLN A 62 0.55 -7.75 -3.85
CA GLN A 62 0.21 -6.37 -4.19
C GLN A 62 0.89 -5.39 -3.22
N GLU A 63 0.96 -5.79 -1.94
CA GLU A 63 1.56 -5.03 -0.86
C GLU A 63 3.06 -4.80 -1.12
N GLU A 64 3.79 -5.81 -1.60
CA GLU A 64 5.20 -5.68 -1.97
C GLU A 64 5.40 -4.73 -3.16
N ILE A 65 4.51 -4.79 -4.15
CA ILE A 65 4.56 -3.90 -5.32
C ILE A 65 4.33 -2.45 -4.91
N VAL A 66 3.33 -2.19 -4.07
CA VAL A 66 3.01 -0.85 -3.55
C VAL A 66 4.13 -0.35 -2.64
N ASP A 67 4.72 -1.21 -1.81
CA ASP A 67 5.87 -0.85 -0.96
C ASP A 67 7.09 -0.41 -1.77
N ARG A 68 7.46 -1.16 -2.81
CA ARG A 68 8.57 -0.79 -3.70
C ARG A 68 8.33 0.57 -4.39
N TRP A 69 7.09 0.80 -4.85
CA TRP A 69 6.70 2.10 -5.40
C TRP A 69 6.81 3.21 -4.36
N PHE A 70 6.30 2.99 -3.15
CA PHE A 70 6.27 3.99 -2.10
C PHE A 70 7.69 4.37 -1.64
N GLN A 71 8.59 3.40 -1.48
CA GLN A 71 10.01 3.65 -1.19
C GLN A 71 10.68 4.48 -2.29
N THR A 72 10.35 4.19 -3.56
CA THR A 72 10.88 4.96 -4.71
C THR A 72 10.38 6.40 -4.67
N LEU A 73 9.10 6.61 -4.33
CA LEU A 73 8.51 7.94 -4.16
C LEU A 73 9.21 8.72 -3.03
N CYS A 74 9.37 8.12 -1.85
CA CYS A 74 10.04 8.75 -0.71
C CYS A 74 11.49 9.15 -1.04
N ARG A 75 12.25 8.28 -1.73
CA ARG A 75 13.62 8.58 -2.15
C ARG A 75 13.68 9.72 -3.16
N THR A 76 12.75 9.74 -4.12
CA THR A 76 12.69 10.80 -5.15
C THR A 76 12.45 12.16 -4.49
N ILE A 77 11.44 12.25 -3.62
CA ILE A 77 11.12 13.49 -2.87
C ILE A 77 12.30 13.90 -1.97
N GLY A 78 12.94 12.95 -1.29
CA GLY A 78 14.11 13.23 -0.44
C GLY A 78 15.30 13.79 -1.22
N ASN A 79 15.61 13.18 -2.38
CA ASN A 79 16.68 13.63 -3.25
C ASN A 79 16.39 15.02 -3.85
N GLU A 80 15.14 15.31 -4.23
CA GLU A 80 14.74 16.65 -4.71
C GLU A 80 14.93 17.74 -3.64
N GLN A 81 14.80 17.39 -2.36
CA GLN A 81 15.01 18.32 -1.24
C GLN A 81 16.48 18.40 -0.79
N GLY A 82 17.41 17.74 -1.50
CA GLY A 82 18.83 17.73 -1.14
C GLY A 82 19.13 16.94 0.14
N VAL A 83 18.23 16.05 0.55
CA VAL A 83 18.43 15.17 1.70
C VAL A 83 19.13 13.90 1.22
N ASP A 84 20.41 13.73 1.56
CA ASP A 84 21.16 12.51 1.24
C ASP A 84 20.43 11.27 1.79
N SER A 85 20.13 10.34 0.87
CA SER A 85 19.26 9.14 0.99
C SER A 85 19.59 8.12 2.10
N VAL A 86 20.44 8.44 3.08
CA VAL A 86 20.96 7.49 4.08
C VAL A 86 20.11 7.40 5.36
N ALA A 87 19.13 8.28 5.53
CA ALA A 87 18.31 8.36 6.76
C ALA A 87 16.80 8.18 6.53
N SER A 88 16.39 7.50 5.46
CA SER A 88 14.97 7.21 5.25
C SER A 88 14.51 6.19 6.29
N GLY A 89 13.65 6.62 7.21
CA GLY A 89 13.02 5.78 8.21
C GLY A 89 12.35 4.53 7.64
N TYR A 90 12.10 3.54 8.49
CA TYR A 90 11.30 2.38 8.14
C TYR A 90 9.83 2.79 8.10
N VAL A 91 9.21 2.71 6.93
CA VAL A 91 7.75 2.85 6.78
C VAL A 91 7.16 1.44 6.74
N GLN A 92 6.31 1.13 7.72
CA GLN A 92 5.47 -0.06 7.65
C GLN A 92 4.20 0.27 6.86
N ILE A 93 3.87 -0.58 5.89
CA ILE A 93 2.67 -0.47 5.06
C ILE A 93 1.73 -1.60 5.45
N ASN A 94 0.59 -1.23 6.03
CA ASN A 94 -0.48 -2.16 6.38
C ASN A 94 -1.68 -1.90 5.48
N ARG A 95 -2.21 -2.96 4.86
CA ARG A 95 -3.47 -2.93 4.11
C ARG A 95 -4.61 -3.30 5.04
N THR A 96 -5.61 -2.43 5.18
CA THR A 96 -6.85 -2.78 5.87
C THR A 96 -7.75 -3.61 4.95
N PRO A 97 -8.29 -4.76 5.40
CA PRO A 97 -9.08 -5.64 4.51
C PRO A 97 -10.45 -5.10 4.10
N ASP A 98 -11.00 -4.09 4.80
CA ASP A 98 -12.45 -3.87 4.81
C ASP A 98 -12.95 -2.59 4.13
N GLY A 99 -12.10 -1.72 3.57
CA GLY A 99 -12.54 -0.55 2.79
C GLY A 99 -13.56 0.36 3.49
N LYS A 100 -13.61 0.30 4.83
CA LYS A 100 -14.54 1.07 5.67
C LYS A 100 -13.74 1.74 6.77
N THR A 101 -13.58 3.05 6.62
CA THR A 101 -13.20 3.94 7.70
C THR A 101 -14.41 4.12 8.63
N GLU A 102 -14.38 3.54 9.82
CA GLU A 102 -15.13 4.12 10.94
C GLU A 102 -14.34 5.32 11.44
N VAL A 103 -14.94 6.49 11.29
CA VAL A 103 -14.43 7.74 11.87
C VAL A 103 -15.00 7.78 13.29
N SER A 104 -14.14 7.82 14.30
CA SER A 104 -14.52 8.26 15.66
C SER A 104 -14.08 9.69 15.89
#